data_AF-A0A821BUU1-F1
#
_entry.id   AF-A0A821BUU1-F1
#
_cell.length_a   1.000
_cell.length_b   1.000
_cell.length_c   1.000
_cell.angle_alpha   90.00
_cell.angle_beta   90.00
_cell.angle_gamma   90.00
#
_symmetry.space_group_name_H-M   'P 1'
#
loop_
_entity.id
_entity.type
_entity.pdbx_description
1 polymer ?
#
loop_
_entity_poly.entity_id
_entity_poly.type
_entity_poly.pdbx_seq_one_letter_code
_entity_poly.pdbx_strand_id
1 'polypeptide(L)'
;MCFFKYLGVLIKHENIVAAMTGQKERVFPMVDVDNDVYIAYLPLAHILELCCEILIFYLGIKCGYSSPQTLTDQSTAIKRGQKGDLQVLRPHLMCCVPTILDRVHKAVNEKINQSNIIQRQLFHLSYKMKVKRLELGLESPHLDRLIFSRFNQLVLGGRVKTMLCGGAVLSEDTQRFVQAALCVTLFQGYGLTETCAAGTIADQYDITIGRAGFPLVSCEIRLENWDEGQYRNTDKPNPRGEILIGGKVVAEGYFADAAKENINFKTIDGQRYFSTGDIGEYFPDGTFKIIDRKKDLVKLRGGEYVSLTKVEMAISKIPIIENSCVCASHSSEHTVALICPNAKQMSNYTERHFDEKEWQKLVDDEEFTEQILKVIQDACKKGGVERFETPQRIKIVTESWTPETGLVTDALKLKRKAIEQKYKDDIEDLYQEKPTKQNTEKKTKTKQNKNQLTNENKSVENNSKQQTIDDKSLNESRTTTSQNIIEKSDLNKTD
;
A
#
# COMPACT_ATOMS: atom_id res chain seq x y z
N MET A 1 -19.74 21.27 -7.97
CA MET A 1 -20.02 20.88 -6.58
C MET A 1 -20.00 19.35 -6.52
N CYS A 2 -18.82 18.75 -6.34
CA CYS A 2 -18.68 17.29 -6.24
C CYS A 2 -19.19 16.84 -4.87
N PHE A 3 -20.46 16.44 -4.80
CA PHE A 3 -20.97 15.71 -3.64
C PHE A 3 -20.26 14.35 -3.62
N PHE A 4 -19.21 14.25 -2.81
CA PHE A 4 -18.75 12.96 -2.31
C PHE A 4 -19.96 12.25 -1.69
N LYS A 5 -20.37 11.11 -2.27
CA LYS A 5 -21.49 10.32 -1.75
C LYS A 5 -21.01 9.56 -0.52
N TYR A 6 -20.86 10.25 0.60
CA TYR A 6 -20.58 9.61 1.89
C TYR A 6 -21.75 8.69 2.26
N LEU A 7 -21.44 7.48 2.71
CA LEU A 7 -22.43 6.53 3.21
C LEU A 7 -22.47 6.62 4.73
N GLY A 8 -23.59 7.10 5.28
CA GLY A 8 -23.81 7.07 6.72
C GLY A 8 -24.20 5.66 7.16
N VAL A 9 -23.41 5.02 8.03
CA VAL A 9 -23.73 3.68 8.54
C VAL A 9 -24.74 3.80 9.68
N LEU A 10 -25.81 3.01 9.64
CA LEU A 10 -26.84 2.96 10.68
C LEU A 10 -26.40 2.03 11.81
N ILE A 11 -25.82 2.62 12.86
CA ILE A 11 -25.34 1.91 14.05
C ILE A 11 -26.36 2.07 15.17
N LYS A 12 -26.91 0.95 15.66
CA LYS A 12 -27.78 0.90 16.83
C LYS A 12 -26.96 0.84 18.12
N HIS A 13 -27.58 1.24 19.23
CA HIS A 13 -26.98 1.07 20.57
C HIS A 13 -26.58 -0.39 20.85
N GLU A 14 -27.40 -1.36 20.43
CA GLU A 14 -27.08 -2.78 20.61
C GLU A 14 -25.78 -3.20 19.89
N ASN A 15 -25.48 -2.59 18.73
CA ASN A 15 -24.27 -2.92 17.99
C ASN A 15 -23.01 -2.47 18.73
N ILE A 16 -23.06 -1.26 19.30
CA ILE A 16 -21.98 -0.70 20.12
C ILE A 16 -21.79 -1.54 21.39
N VAL A 17 -22.88 -1.88 22.08
CA VAL A 17 -22.81 -2.72 23.30
C VAL A 17 -22.23 -4.10 23.00
N ALA A 18 -22.64 -4.72 21.88
CA ALA A 18 -22.10 -6.01 21.46
C ALA A 18 -20.60 -5.91 21.17
N ALA A 19 -20.17 -4.91 20.39
CA ALA A 19 -18.76 -4.68 20.06
C ALA A 19 -17.91 -4.45 21.32
N MET A 20 -18.38 -3.59 22.23
CA MET A 20 -17.71 -3.34 23.50
C MET A 20 -17.60 -4.58 24.37
N THR A 21 -18.61 -5.45 24.38
CA THR A 21 -18.57 -6.69 25.17
C THR A 21 -17.45 -7.60 24.69
N GLY A 22 -17.31 -7.75 23.36
CA GLY A 22 -16.20 -8.50 22.77
C GLY A 22 -14.84 -7.86 23.03
N GLN A 23 -14.73 -6.54 22.82
CA GLN A 23 -13.48 -5.81 23.06
C GLN A 23 -13.06 -5.85 24.53
N LYS A 24 -14.01 -5.71 25.47
CA LYS A 24 -13.77 -5.80 26.91
C LYS A 24 -13.13 -7.12 27.29
N GLU A 25 -13.69 -8.24 26.84
CA GLU A 25 -13.16 -9.56 27.15
C GLU A 25 -11.67 -9.67 26.77
N ARG A 26 -11.28 -9.12 25.62
CA ARG A 26 -9.90 -9.17 25.15
C ARG A 26 -8.96 -8.19 25.83
N VAL A 27 -9.43 -6.97 26.08
CA VAL A 27 -8.61 -5.86 26.58
C VAL A 27 -8.52 -5.87 28.11
N PHE A 28 -9.55 -6.30 28.82
CA PHE A 28 -9.63 -6.26 30.29
C PHE A 28 -8.44 -6.94 31.00
N PRO A 29 -7.94 -8.12 30.56
CA PRO A 29 -6.77 -8.74 31.17
C PRO A 29 -5.48 -7.92 31.08
N MET A 30 -5.42 -6.95 30.15
CA MET A 30 -4.23 -6.17 29.84
C MET A 30 -4.19 -4.81 30.55
N VAL A 31 -5.24 -4.51 31.33
CA VAL A 31 -5.50 -3.18 31.86
C VAL A 31 -5.53 -3.21 33.39
N ASP A 32 -4.88 -2.21 33.97
CA ASP A 32 -4.95 -1.89 35.40
C ASP A 32 -5.88 -0.69 35.57
N VAL A 33 -7.12 -0.95 35.96
CA VAL A 33 -8.20 0.04 36.01
C VAL A 33 -7.85 1.25 36.89
N ASP A 34 -7.13 1.04 37.99
CA ASP A 34 -6.87 2.10 38.97
C ASP A 34 -5.73 3.05 38.53
N ASN A 35 -4.74 2.49 37.83
CA ASN A 35 -3.50 3.19 37.50
C ASN A 35 -3.38 3.58 36.03
N ASP A 36 -4.07 2.88 35.13
CA ASP A 36 -3.93 3.11 33.70
C ASP A 36 -4.53 4.45 33.28
N VAL A 37 -3.95 4.97 32.19
CA VAL A 37 -4.37 6.22 31.56
C VAL A 37 -4.37 5.96 30.06
N TYR A 38 -5.51 6.19 29.43
CA TYR A 38 -5.69 6.11 27.99
C TYR A 38 -5.47 7.49 27.35
N ILE A 39 -4.85 7.52 26.17
CA ILE A 39 -4.75 8.74 25.37
C ILE A 39 -5.67 8.66 24.15
N ALA A 40 -6.68 9.53 24.14
CA ALA A 40 -7.63 9.68 23.04
C ALA A 40 -7.15 10.78 22.11
N TYR A 41 -6.65 10.43 20.92
CA TYR A 41 -6.19 11.41 19.94
C TYR A 41 -6.77 11.23 18.55
N LEU A 42 -7.41 10.09 18.27
CA LEU A 42 -8.12 9.92 17.00
C LEU A 42 -9.43 10.72 17.06
N PRO A 43 -9.96 11.16 15.91
CA PRO A 43 -11.24 11.85 15.89
C PRO A 43 -12.38 10.93 16.36
N LEU A 44 -13.28 11.44 17.22
CA LEU A 44 -14.46 10.70 17.70
C LEU A 44 -15.41 10.27 16.57
N ALA A 45 -15.34 10.93 15.41
CA ALA A 45 -16.05 10.53 14.19
C ALA A 45 -15.61 9.15 13.65
N HIS A 46 -14.44 8.65 14.07
CA HIS A 46 -13.94 7.33 13.70
C HIS A 46 -14.40 6.28 14.72
N ILE A 47 -15.13 5.25 14.25
CA ILE A 47 -15.79 4.25 15.11
C ILE A 47 -14.85 3.55 16.10
N LEU A 48 -13.58 3.32 15.72
CA LEU A 48 -12.60 2.69 16.60
C LEU A 48 -12.39 3.52 17.87
N GLU A 49 -12.23 4.84 17.73
CA GLU A 49 -12.00 5.71 18.88
C GLU A 49 -13.24 5.80 19.74
N LEU A 50 -14.41 5.94 19.12
CA LEU A 50 -15.69 5.95 19.83
C LEU A 50 -15.89 4.68 20.68
N CYS A 51 -15.65 3.49 20.12
CA CYS A 51 -15.76 2.24 20.88
C CYS A 51 -14.71 2.15 22.00
N CYS A 52 -13.48 2.61 21.76
CA CYS A 52 -12.42 2.62 22.78
C CYS A 52 -12.76 3.59 23.92
N GLU A 53 -13.15 4.83 23.64
CA GLU A 53 -13.53 5.81 24.68
C GLU A 53 -14.68 5.29 25.54
N ILE A 54 -15.74 4.74 24.93
CA ILE A 54 -16.87 4.21 25.69
C ILE A 54 -16.43 3.01 26.56
N LEU A 55 -15.55 2.14 26.06
CA LEU A 55 -14.97 1.03 26.85
C LEU A 55 -14.13 1.54 28.03
N ILE A 56 -13.27 2.53 27.81
CA ILE A 56 -12.43 3.15 28.84
C ILE A 56 -13.30 3.79 29.92
N PHE A 57 -14.36 4.50 29.55
CA PHE A 57 -15.33 5.05 30.51
C PHE A 57 -16.11 3.99 31.27
N TYR A 58 -16.53 2.92 30.59
CA TYR A 58 -17.20 1.80 31.22
C TYR A 58 -16.31 1.09 32.25
N LEU A 59 -15.01 1.00 31.98
CA LEU A 59 -14.04 0.43 32.92
C LEU A 59 -13.63 1.39 34.04
N GLY A 60 -13.90 2.69 33.93
CA GLY A 60 -13.50 3.69 34.92
C GLY A 60 -12.05 4.16 34.80
N ILE A 61 -11.43 3.98 33.64
CA ILE A 61 -10.03 4.35 33.38
C ILE A 61 -9.93 5.85 33.03
N LYS A 62 -8.84 6.48 33.44
CA LYS A 62 -8.58 7.90 33.16
C LYS A 62 -8.28 8.10 31.66
N CYS A 63 -8.91 9.09 31.03
CA CYS A 63 -8.69 9.44 29.63
C CYS A 63 -8.09 10.84 29.51
N GLY A 64 -7.04 10.99 28.70
CA GLY A 64 -6.48 12.28 28.31
C GLY A 64 -6.68 12.53 26.82
N TYR A 65 -7.20 13.72 26.48
CA TYR A 65 -7.44 14.11 25.09
C TYR A 65 -6.22 14.76 24.46
N SER A 66 -5.97 14.41 23.20
CA SER A 66 -4.87 14.92 22.37
C SER A 66 -5.34 15.03 20.92
N SER A 67 -4.47 15.48 20.02
CA SER A 67 -4.70 15.43 18.58
C SER A 67 -3.47 14.91 17.84
N PRO A 68 -3.59 14.42 16.60
CA PRO A 68 -2.42 13.98 15.84
C PRO A 68 -1.36 15.09 15.67
N GLN A 69 -1.79 16.35 15.70
CA GLN A 69 -0.92 17.53 15.58
C GLN A 69 -0.26 17.96 16.91
N THR A 70 -0.65 17.37 18.04
CA THR A 70 -0.13 17.68 19.40
C THR A 70 0.44 16.45 20.12
N LEU A 71 0.30 15.27 19.52
CA LEU A 71 0.66 14.00 20.15
C LEU A 71 2.14 13.88 20.57
N THR A 72 3.07 14.31 19.69
CA THR A 72 4.52 14.16 19.86
C THR A 72 5.24 15.51 19.93
N ASP A 73 6.44 15.56 20.52
CA ASP A 73 7.27 16.77 20.57
C ASP A 73 7.62 17.35 19.19
N GLN A 74 7.56 16.52 18.14
CA GLN A 74 7.83 16.89 16.76
C GLN A 74 6.54 17.26 15.97
N SER A 75 5.38 17.20 16.61
CA SER A 75 4.11 17.46 15.94
C SER A 75 3.95 18.95 15.58
N THR A 76 3.21 19.23 14.52
CA THR A 76 3.19 20.56 13.87
C THR A 76 2.52 21.66 14.69
N ALA A 77 1.58 21.31 15.57
CA ALA A 77 0.88 22.29 16.40
C ALA A 77 1.60 22.58 17.73
N ILE A 78 2.77 21.98 17.96
CA ILE A 78 3.57 22.22 19.16
C ILE A 78 4.65 23.25 18.88
N LYS A 79 4.73 24.25 19.76
CA LYS A 79 5.81 25.23 19.72
C LYS A 79 7.15 24.52 19.92
N ARG A 80 8.11 24.76 19.01
CA ARG A 80 9.45 24.15 19.07
C ARG A 80 10.07 24.28 20.47
N GLY A 81 10.56 23.17 20.99
CA GLY A 81 11.16 23.08 22.33
C GLY A 81 10.16 22.80 23.46
N GLN A 82 8.85 22.71 23.17
CA GLN A 82 7.84 22.26 24.12
C GLN A 82 7.62 20.74 24.01
N LYS A 83 7.07 20.18 25.08
CA LYS A 83 6.72 18.75 25.18
C LYS A 83 5.33 18.53 24.59
N GLY A 84 5.15 17.42 23.89
CA GLY A 84 3.85 16.95 23.42
C GLY A 84 3.08 16.15 24.44
N ASP A 85 1.83 15.86 24.08
CA ASP A 85 0.85 15.30 25.02
C ASP A 85 1.29 13.94 25.56
N LEU A 86 1.94 13.10 24.74
CA LEU A 86 2.50 11.83 25.22
C LEU A 86 3.54 12.03 26.35
N GLN A 87 4.38 13.06 26.26
CA GLN A 87 5.41 13.34 27.26
C GLN A 87 4.84 13.94 28.55
N VAL A 88 3.73 14.68 28.44
CA VAL A 88 3.06 15.32 29.59
C VAL A 88 2.14 14.32 30.31
N LEU A 89 1.24 13.68 29.58
CA LEU A 89 0.25 12.73 30.11
C LEU A 89 0.90 11.41 30.55
N ARG A 90 1.93 10.97 29.81
CA ARG A 90 2.61 9.68 29.98
C ARG A 90 1.58 8.53 30.06
N PRO A 91 0.81 8.26 29.00
CA PRO A 91 -0.27 7.27 29.04
C PRO A 91 0.26 5.84 29.17
N HIS A 92 -0.62 4.90 29.52
CA HIS A 92 -0.35 3.46 29.58
C HIS A 92 -0.94 2.71 28.38
N LEU A 93 -2.08 3.19 27.89
CA LEU A 93 -2.88 2.58 26.84
C LEU A 93 -3.02 3.55 25.67
N MET A 94 -2.92 3.05 24.44
CA MET A 94 -3.06 3.88 23.24
C MET A 94 -3.61 3.06 22.06
N CYS A 95 -4.60 3.59 21.36
CA CYS A 95 -5.03 3.08 20.06
C CYS A 95 -4.21 3.73 18.95
N CYS A 96 -3.83 2.99 17.94
CA CYS A 96 -2.92 3.45 16.89
C CYS A 96 -3.38 3.02 15.51
N VAL A 97 -2.91 3.75 14.51
CA VAL A 97 -2.98 3.38 13.10
C VAL A 97 -1.57 3.08 12.59
N PRO A 98 -1.41 2.22 11.56
CA PRO A 98 -0.09 1.85 11.05
C PRO A 98 0.80 3.04 10.70
N THR A 99 0.23 4.10 10.12
CA THR A 99 0.97 5.32 9.74
C THR A 99 1.64 6.02 10.93
N ILE A 100 1.03 5.99 12.13
CA ILE A 100 1.63 6.53 13.35
C ILE A 100 2.77 5.63 13.83
N LEU A 101 2.60 4.30 13.73
CA LEU A 101 3.67 3.35 14.06
C LEU A 101 4.87 3.48 13.11
N ASP A 102 4.63 3.72 11.82
CA ASP A 102 5.72 3.96 10.85
C ASP A 102 6.46 5.27 11.14
N ARG A 103 5.76 6.32 11.58
CA ARG A 103 6.40 7.56 12.07
C ARG A 103 7.24 7.31 13.30
N VAL A 104 6.74 6.55 14.26
CA VAL A 104 7.49 6.14 15.46
C VAL A 104 8.72 5.33 15.06
N HIS A 105 8.58 4.38 14.13
CA HIS A 105 9.68 3.60 13.58
C HIS A 105 10.76 4.49 12.95
N LYS A 106 10.37 5.47 12.12
CA LYS A 106 11.29 6.45 11.52
C LYS A 106 11.98 7.30 12.58
N ALA A 107 11.24 7.81 13.56
CA ALA A 107 11.79 8.64 14.64
C ALA A 107 12.80 7.90 15.52
N VAL A 108 12.55 6.62 15.82
CA VAL A 108 13.50 5.78 16.57
C VAL A 108 14.76 5.54 15.74
N ASN A 109 14.62 5.19 14.46
CA ASN A 109 15.77 4.97 13.57
C ASN A 109 16.60 6.23 13.34
N GLU A 110 15.96 7.40 13.23
CA GLU A 110 16.67 8.68 13.14
C GLU A 110 17.52 8.95 14.39
N LYS A 111 16.96 8.71 15.59
CA LYS A 111 17.72 8.82 16.85
C LYS A 111 18.88 7.83 16.93
N ILE A 112 18.70 6.61 16.42
CA ILE A 112 19.77 5.60 16.37
C ILE A 112 20.86 6.02 15.38
N ASN A 113 20.49 6.58 14.23
CA ASN A 113 21.44 7.03 13.21
C ASN A 113 22.26 8.25 13.65
N GLN A 114 21.68 9.12 14.49
CA GLN A 114 22.38 10.23 15.13
C GLN A 114 23.29 9.79 16.29
N SER A 115 23.14 8.56 16.78
CA SER A 115 23.94 8.04 17.90
C SER A 115 25.33 7.55 17.46
N ASN A 116 26.23 7.40 18.43
CA ASN A 116 27.60 6.94 18.16
C ASN A 116 27.60 5.52 17.55
N ILE A 117 28.59 5.22 16.70
CA ILE A 117 28.73 3.92 16.02
C ILE A 117 28.62 2.73 17.00
N ILE A 118 29.24 2.85 18.17
CA ILE A 118 29.19 1.83 19.23
C ILE A 118 27.77 1.66 19.76
N GLN A 119 27.04 2.75 20.00
CA GLN A 119 25.65 2.72 20.48
C GLN A 119 24.72 2.11 19.42
N ARG A 120 24.93 2.45 18.14
CA ARG A 120 24.21 1.86 17.01
C ARG A 120 24.43 0.36 16.90
N GLN A 121 25.68 -0.11 16.98
CA GLN A 121 26.00 -1.54 16.94
C GLN A 121 25.43 -2.28 18.15
N LEU A 122 25.54 -1.69 19.34
CA LEU A 122 24.96 -2.26 20.56
C LEU A 122 23.43 -2.37 20.46
N PHE A 123 22.77 -1.36 19.90
CA PHE A 123 21.32 -1.40 19.64
C PHE A 123 20.97 -2.54 18.69
N HIS A 124 21.64 -2.66 17.54
CA HIS A 124 21.34 -3.72 16.57
C HIS A 124 21.57 -5.12 17.14
N LEU A 125 22.65 -5.32 17.90
CA LEU A 125 22.91 -6.61 18.55
C LEU A 125 21.83 -6.93 19.60
N SER A 126 21.52 -5.97 20.47
CA SER A 126 20.51 -6.12 21.52
C SER A 126 19.12 -6.33 20.93
N TYR A 127 18.80 -5.64 19.84
CA TYR A 127 17.55 -5.79 19.09
C TYR A 127 17.42 -7.19 18.51
N LYS A 128 18.47 -7.70 17.85
CA LYS A 128 18.46 -9.06 17.29
C LYS A 128 18.29 -10.12 18.38
N MET A 129 18.92 -9.93 19.55
CA MET A 129 18.73 -10.81 20.70
C MET A 129 17.30 -10.74 21.24
N LYS A 130 16.75 -9.54 21.39
CA LYS A 130 15.40 -9.33 21.92
C LYS A 130 14.33 -9.91 21.00
N VAL A 131 14.45 -9.71 19.69
CA VAL A 131 13.55 -10.31 18.69
C VAL A 131 13.50 -11.82 18.82
N LYS A 132 14.66 -12.49 18.90
CA LYS A 132 14.71 -13.95 19.10
C LYS A 132 14.05 -14.42 20.39
N ARG A 133 14.13 -13.62 21.45
CA ARG A 133 13.48 -13.93 22.73
C ARG A 133 11.97 -13.76 22.64
N LEU A 134 11.50 -12.70 21.99
CA LEU A 134 10.07 -12.48 21.73
C LEU A 134 9.46 -13.58 20.87
N GLU A 135 10.19 -14.07 19.86
CA GLU A 135 9.77 -15.22 19.03
C GLU A 135 9.63 -16.52 19.84
N LEU A 136 10.27 -16.62 21.01
CA LEU A 136 10.14 -17.72 21.95
C LEU A 136 9.13 -17.44 23.08
N GLY A 137 8.44 -16.29 23.06
CA GLY A 137 7.55 -15.84 24.14
C GLY A 137 8.28 -15.44 25.43
N LEU A 138 9.57 -15.11 25.36
CA LEU A 138 10.39 -14.76 26.52
C LEU A 138 10.59 -13.25 26.63
N GLU A 139 10.34 -12.72 27.84
CA GLU A 139 10.62 -11.32 28.18
C GLU A 139 12.13 -11.03 28.30
N SER A 140 12.53 -9.76 28.20
CA SER A 140 13.94 -9.34 28.24
C SER A 140 14.21 -8.19 29.21
N PRO A 141 13.85 -8.33 30.51
CA PRO A 141 13.78 -7.21 31.45
C PRO A 141 15.10 -6.44 31.62
N HIS A 142 16.24 -7.12 31.54
CA HIS A 142 17.55 -6.47 31.63
C HIS A 142 17.86 -5.59 30.41
N LEU A 143 17.62 -6.09 29.19
CA LEU A 143 17.81 -5.31 27.97
C LEU A 143 16.81 -4.16 27.89
N ASP A 144 15.59 -4.42 28.34
CA ASP A 144 14.51 -3.44 28.37
C ASP A 144 14.87 -2.26 29.26
N ARG A 145 15.37 -2.53 30.47
CA ARG A 145 15.76 -1.47 31.40
C ARG A 145 17.00 -0.70 30.93
N LEU A 146 18.01 -1.36 30.38
CA LEU A 146 19.29 -0.72 30.02
C LEU A 146 19.24 0.10 28.73
N ILE A 147 18.55 -0.39 27.70
CA ILE A 147 18.64 0.15 26.34
C ILE A 147 17.28 0.67 25.86
N PHE A 148 16.24 -0.17 25.90
CA PHE A 148 15.00 0.09 25.18
C PHE A 148 14.02 1.02 25.91
N SER A 149 14.02 1.02 27.25
CA SER A 149 13.16 1.88 28.08
C SER A 149 13.36 3.38 27.75
N ARG A 150 14.58 3.76 27.36
CA ARG A 150 14.91 5.11 26.92
C ARG A 150 14.16 5.50 25.66
N PHE A 151 13.97 4.60 24.70
CA PHE A 151 13.23 4.89 23.47
C PHE A 151 11.74 5.03 23.74
N ASN A 152 11.15 4.18 24.59
CA ASN A 152 9.77 4.37 25.06
C ASN A 152 9.63 5.73 25.76
N GLN A 153 10.54 6.08 26.66
CA GLN A 153 10.53 7.38 27.33
C GLN A 153 10.62 8.55 26.34
N LEU A 154 11.52 8.47 25.37
CA LEU A 154 11.78 9.54 24.42
C LEU A 154 10.71 9.71 23.33
N VAL A 155 9.86 8.72 23.10
CA VAL A 155 8.88 8.76 22.00
C VAL A 155 7.43 8.68 22.50
N LEU A 156 7.17 7.87 23.54
CA LEU A 156 5.84 7.58 24.06
C LEU A 156 5.60 8.05 25.51
N GLY A 157 6.55 8.77 26.12
CA GLY A 157 6.41 9.26 27.50
C GLY A 157 6.74 8.21 28.59
N GLY A 158 7.16 7.00 28.21
CA GLY A 158 7.83 6.05 29.09
C GLY A 158 6.94 5.15 29.93
N ARG A 159 5.61 5.25 29.80
CA ARG A 159 4.65 4.42 30.54
C ARG A 159 3.73 3.59 29.64
N VAL A 160 3.78 3.79 28.32
CA VAL A 160 2.94 3.01 27.39
C VAL A 160 3.37 1.56 27.49
N LYS A 161 2.40 0.70 27.84
CA LYS A 161 2.57 -0.75 27.95
C LYS A 161 1.80 -1.48 26.86
N THR A 162 0.63 -0.97 26.46
CA THR A 162 -0.27 -1.67 25.55
C THR A 162 -0.72 -0.76 24.42
N MET A 163 -0.63 -1.27 23.19
CA MET A 163 -1.04 -0.56 21.98
C MET A 163 -1.94 -1.45 21.11
N LEU A 164 -3.12 -0.94 20.77
CA LEU A 164 -4.02 -1.57 19.80
C LEU A 164 -3.83 -0.90 18.44
N CYS A 165 -3.38 -1.63 17.43
CA CYS A 165 -3.28 -1.12 16.07
C CYS A 165 -4.46 -1.58 15.21
N GLY A 166 -5.17 -0.65 14.60
CA GLY A 166 -6.32 -0.96 13.76
C GLY A 166 -6.51 -0.01 12.58
N GLY A 167 -7.48 -0.34 11.73
CA GLY A 167 -7.90 0.48 10.60
C GLY A 167 -7.13 0.29 9.29
N ALA A 168 -5.94 -0.32 9.31
CA ALA A 168 -5.21 -0.75 8.12
C ALA A 168 -4.29 -1.93 8.46
N VAL A 169 -3.78 -2.59 7.42
CA VAL A 169 -2.81 -3.68 7.58
C VAL A 169 -1.51 -3.10 8.16
N LEU A 170 -0.95 -3.79 9.15
CA LEU A 170 0.32 -3.44 9.78
C LEU A 170 1.40 -4.39 9.24
N SER A 171 2.55 -3.84 8.84
CA SER A 171 3.66 -4.67 8.38
C SER A 171 4.27 -5.47 9.54
N GLU A 172 4.63 -6.73 9.27
CA GLU A 172 5.20 -7.64 10.28
C GLU A 172 6.49 -7.07 10.89
N ASP A 173 7.34 -6.45 10.07
CA ASP A 173 8.56 -5.80 10.53
C ASP A 173 8.27 -4.60 11.42
N THR A 174 7.29 -3.75 11.07
CA THR A 174 6.92 -2.59 11.90
C THR A 174 6.38 -3.07 13.24
N GLN A 175 5.51 -4.07 13.24
CA GLN A 175 4.96 -4.64 14.47
C GLN A 175 6.09 -5.18 15.36
N ARG A 176 6.96 -6.02 14.81
CA ARG A 176 8.11 -6.61 15.52
C ARG A 176 9.05 -5.54 16.05
N PHE A 177 9.37 -4.54 15.22
CA PHE A 177 10.26 -3.46 15.60
C PHE A 177 9.68 -2.63 16.73
N VAL A 178 8.41 -2.23 16.65
CA VAL A 178 7.78 -1.40 17.69
C VAL A 178 7.70 -2.16 19.01
N GLN A 179 7.26 -3.43 19.00
CA GLN A 179 7.25 -4.26 20.22
C GLN A 179 8.63 -4.36 20.86
N ALA A 180 9.66 -4.66 20.06
CA ALA A 180 11.01 -4.84 20.56
C ALA A 180 11.68 -3.51 20.97
N ALA A 181 11.57 -2.46 20.17
CA ALA A 181 12.25 -1.19 20.40
C ALA A 181 11.62 -0.37 21.52
N LEU A 182 10.30 -0.45 21.70
CA LEU A 182 9.57 0.33 22.69
C LEU A 182 9.14 -0.47 23.91
N CYS A 183 9.37 -1.79 23.95
CA CYS A 183 8.93 -2.66 25.06
C CYS A 183 7.41 -2.57 25.29
N VAL A 184 6.63 -2.60 24.22
CA VAL A 184 5.16 -2.52 24.28
C VAL A 184 4.53 -3.80 23.77
N THR A 185 3.40 -4.19 24.34
CA THR A 185 2.52 -5.22 23.79
C THR A 185 1.68 -4.56 22.70
N LEU A 186 2.01 -4.86 21.44
CA LEU A 186 1.33 -4.32 20.26
C LEU A 186 0.58 -5.44 19.54
N PHE A 187 -0.74 -5.39 19.59
CA PHE A 187 -1.60 -6.31 18.86
C PHE A 187 -2.39 -5.60 17.77
N GLN A 188 -2.75 -6.37 16.76
CA GLN A 188 -3.60 -5.92 15.67
C GLN A 188 -5.07 -6.23 15.99
N GLY A 189 -5.94 -5.29 15.66
CA GLY A 189 -7.39 -5.47 15.64
C GLY A 189 -7.93 -5.21 14.25
N TYR A 190 -8.91 -6.01 13.85
CA TYR A 190 -9.63 -5.88 12.60
C TYR A 190 -11.13 -5.67 12.87
N GLY A 191 -11.68 -4.67 12.21
CA GLY A 191 -13.08 -4.30 12.27
C GLY A 191 -13.36 -3.14 11.32
N LEU A 192 -14.63 -2.96 10.96
CA LEU A 192 -15.09 -1.92 10.06
C LEU A 192 -16.14 -1.04 10.75
N THR A 193 -16.53 0.07 10.10
CA THR A 193 -17.62 0.91 10.58
C THR A 193 -18.94 0.13 10.62
N GLU A 194 -19.19 -0.70 9.61
CA GLU A 194 -20.35 -1.56 9.49
C GLU A 194 -20.42 -2.68 10.54
N THR A 195 -19.33 -2.92 11.27
CA THR A 195 -19.25 -3.90 12.35
C THR A 195 -18.86 -3.28 13.69
N CYS A 196 -19.01 -1.95 13.83
CA CYS A 196 -18.70 -1.22 15.07
C CYS A 196 -17.26 -1.45 15.60
N ALA A 197 -16.28 -1.48 14.69
CA ALA A 197 -14.88 -1.80 15.00
C ALA A 197 -14.67 -3.17 15.68
N ALA A 198 -15.65 -4.07 15.56
CA ALA A 198 -15.56 -5.44 16.04
C ALA A 198 -15.37 -6.42 14.87
N GLY A 199 -14.50 -7.39 15.10
CA GLY A 199 -14.17 -8.44 14.13
C GLY A 199 -13.24 -9.40 14.83
N THR A 200 -11.95 -9.12 14.77
CA THR A 200 -10.91 -9.90 15.47
C THR A 200 -9.97 -9.00 16.26
N ILE A 201 -9.43 -9.50 17.37
CA ILE A 201 -8.35 -8.85 18.12
C ILE A 201 -7.37 -9.94 18.56
N ALA A 202 -6.07 -9.69 18.43
CA ALA A 202 -5.05 -10.63 18.91
C ALA A 202 -5.08 -10.73 20.44
N ASP A 203 -4.77 -11.92 20.95
CA ASP A 203 -4.67 -12.14 22.39
C ASP A 203 -3.36 -11.58 22.96
N GLN A 204 -3.31 -11.24 24.25
CA GLN A 204 -2.08 -10.74 24.89
C GLN A 204 -0.95 -11.77 24.88
N TYR A 205 -1.28 -13.06 24.87
CA TYR A 205 -0.31 -14.15 24.85
C TYR A 205 -0.02 -14.64 23.43
N ASP A 206 -0.67 -14.06 22.42
CA ASP A 206 -0.41 -14.38 21.02
C ASP A 206 0.90 -13.70 20.58
N ILE A 207 1.94 -14.52 20.41
CA ILE A 207 3.26 -14.08 19.94
C ILE A 207 3.36 -14.02 18.41
N THR A 208 2.28 -14.35 17.69
CA THR A 208 2.26 -14.30 16.23
C THR A 208 2.25 -12.86 15.73
N ILE A 209 2.88 -12.65 14.58
CA ILE A 209 3.06 -11.32 13.98
C ILE A 209 2.34 -11.31 12.63
N GLY A 210 1.74 -10.17 12.29
CA GLY A 210 1.00 -10.00 11.03
C GLY A 210 -0.35 -10.71 10.98
N ARG A 211 -0.88 -11.13 12.13
CA ARG A 211 -2.22 -11.69 12.26
C ARG A 211 -3.13 -10.71 13.00
N ALA A 212 -4.39 -10.67 12.60
CA ALA A 212 -5.43 -9.85 13.21
C ALA A 212 -6.09 -10.52 14.43
N GLY A 213 -5.62 -11.69 14.83
CA GLY A 213 -6.06 -12.39 16.02
C GLY A 213 -7.33 -13.21 15.85
N PHE A 214 -8.02 -13.46 16.96
CA PHE A 214 -9.19 -14.33 17.00
C PHE A 214 -10.47 -13.51 16.89
N PRO A 215 -11.57 -14.12 16.40
CA PRO A 215 -12.90 -13.54 16.51
C PRO A 215 -13.22 -13.09 17.93
N LEU A 216 -13.85 -11.92 18.06
CA LEU A 216 -14.42 -11.48 19.33
C LEU A 216 -15.64 -12.35 19.66
N VAL A 217 -15.94 -12.56 20.95
CA VAL A 217 -17.12 -13.33 21.39
C VAL A 217 -18.46 -12.77 20.88
N SER A 218 -18.48 -11.51 20.48
CA SER A 218 -19.64 -10.84 19.88
C SER A 218 -19.78 -11.05 18.37
N CYS A 219 -18.81 -11.72 17.74
CA CYS A 219 -18.68 -11.85 16.30
C CYS A 219 -18.71 -13.32 15.87
N GLU A 220 -19.36 -13.58 14.73
CA GLU A 220 -19.22 -14.83 14.00
C GLU A 220 -18.52 -14.56 12.67
N ILE A 221 -17.46 -15.30 12.34
CA ILE A 221 -16.73 -15.07 11.10
C ILE A 221 -16.89 -16.26 10.16
N ARG A 222 -17.21 -15.98 8.90
CA ARG A 222 -17.30 -16.96 7.81
C ARG A 222 -16.40 -16.55 6.66
N LEU A 223 -15.82 -17.53 5.96
CA LEU A 223 -15.07 -17.32 4.72
C LEU A 223 -15.93 -17.75 3.53
N GLU A 224 -16.24 -16.80 2.64
CA GLU A 224 -16.93 -17.04 1.38
C GLU A 224 -15.92 -17.10 0.23
N ASN A 225 -16.13 -18.03 -0.71
CA ASN A 225 -15.23 -18.18 -1.86
C ASN A 225 -15.25 -16.91 -2.72
N TRP A 226 -14.08 -16.54 -3.22
CA TRP A 226 -13.94 -15.50 -4.22
C TRP A 226 -13.22 -16.09 -5.45
N ASP A 227 -14.02 -16.71 -6.33
CA ASP A 227 -13.52 -17.47 -7.48
C ASP A 227 -12.73 -16.60 -8.47
N GLU A 228 -13.11 -15.34 -8.65
CA GLU A 228 -12.41 -14.39 -9.50
C GLU A 228 -10.93 -14.26 -9.06
N GLY A 229 -10.72 -14.07 -7.76
CA GLY A 229 -9.41 -13.97 -7.11
C GLY A 229 -8.70 -15.29 -6.86
N GLN A 230 -9.31 -16.43 -7.16
CA GLN A 230 -8.83 -17.77 -6.81
C GLN A 230 -8.57 -17.96 -5.30
N TYR A 231 -9.38 -17.31 -4.46
CA TYR A 231 -9.35 -17.51 -3.01
C TYR A 231 -10.53 -18.40 -2.60
N ARG A 232 -10.22 -19.58 -2.06
CA ARG A 232 -11.24 -20.55 -1.67
C ARG A 232 -11.04 -21.04 -0.25
N ASN A 233 -12.15 -21.33 0.41
CA ASN A 233 -12.17 -21.90 1.75
C ASN A 233 -11.57 -23.32 1.81
N THR A 234 -11.30 -23.92 0.64
CA THR A 234 -10.58 -25.20 0.49
C THR A 234 -9.09 -25.04 0.22
N ASP A 235 -8.57 -23.81 0.14
CA ASP A 235 -7.15 -23.57 -0.13
C ASP A 235 -6.25 -24.18 0.94
N LYS A 236 -5.02 -24.53 0.53
CA LYS A 236 -3.97 -25.05 1.40
C LYS A 236 -2.73 -24.16 1.33
N PRO A 237 -1.96 -24.00 2.42
CA PRO A 237 -2.07 -24.69 3.70
C PRO A 237 -3.26 -24.27 4.57
N ASN A 238 -3.81 -23.08 4.32
CA ASN A 238 -4.87 -22.47 5.11
C ASN A 238 -6.05 -22.05 4.21
N PRO A 239 -7.31 -22.19 4.66
CA PRO A 239 -8.48 -21.64 4.00
C PRO A 239 -8.37 -20.13 3.77
N ARG A 240 -8.79 -19.66 2.59
CA ARG A 240 -8.84 -18.23 2.25
C ARG A 240 -10.19 -17.85 1.68
N GLY A 241 -10.54 -16.57 1.71
CA GLY A 241 -11.80 -16.12 1.11
C GLY A 241 -12.20 -14.75 1.57
N GLU A 242 -13.34 -14.27 1.09
CA GLU A 242 -13.95 -13.06 1.62
C GLU A 242 -14.40 -13.28 3.07
N ILE A 243 -14.02 -12.36 3.95
CA ILE A 243 -14.47 -12.37 5.33
C ILE A 243 -15.91 -11.85 5.39
N LEU A 244 -16.79 -12.63 5.99
CA LEU A 244 -18.13 -12.22 6.39
C LEU A 244 -18.15 -12.13 7.92
N ILE A 245 -18.61 -11.00 8.46
CA ILE A 245 -18.77 -10.80 9.91
C ILE A 245 -20.26 -10.81 10.24
N GLY A 246 -20.66 -11.69 11.13
CA GLY A 246 -22.00 -11.81 11.70
C GLY A 246 -22.00 -11.52 13.19
N GLY A 247 -23.19 -11.62 13.78
CA GLY A 247 -23.45 -11.31 15.19
C GLY A 247 -24.12 -9.96 15.37
N LYS A 248 -24.37 -9.60 16.64
CA LYS A 248 -25.04 -8.34 17.00
C LYS A 248 -24.22 -7.08 16.72
N VAL A 249 -22.97 -7.23 16.31
CA VAL A 249 -22.08 -6.12 15.94
C VAL A 249 -22.41 -5.51 14.56
N VAL A 250 -23.14 -6.25 13.72
CA VAL A 250 -23.45 -5.86 12.34
C VAL A 250 -24.48 -4.73 12.30
N ALA A 251 -24.12 -3.64 11.63
CA ALA A 251 -24.96 -2.47 11.43
C ALA A 251 -26.26 -2.81 10.67
N GLU A 252 -27.26 -1.94 10.80
CA GLU A 252 -28.55 -2.14 10.14
C GLU A 252 -28.50 -1.86 8.64
N GLY A 253 -27.51 -1.10 8.16
CA GLY A 253 -27.40 -0.73 6.76
C GLY A 253 -26.81 0.66 6.58
N TYR A 254 -27.13 1.30 5.45
CA TYR A 254 -26.69 2.66 5.14
C TYR A 254 -27.88 3.62 5.06
N PHE A 255 -27.73 4.80 5.65
CA PHE A 255 -28.72 5.87 5.61
C PHE A 255 -28.99 6.28 4.16
N ALA A 256 -30.23 6.08 3.70
CA ALA A 256 -30.73 6.42 2.36
C ALA A 256 -30.06 5.70 1.16
N ASP A 257 -29.49 4.49 1.35
CA ASP A 257 -28.96 3.67 0.24
C ASP A 257 -29.36 2.19 0.36
N ALA A 258 -30.65 1.91 0.18
CA ALA A 258 -31.23 0.55 0.26
C ALA A 258 -30.63 -0.44 -0.75
N ALA A 259 -30.12 0.06 -1.89
CA ALA A 259 -29.47 -0.77 -2.90
C ALA A 259 -28.16 -1.38 -2.38
N LYS A 260 -27.36 -0.60 -1.62
CA LYS A 260 -26.11 -1.11 -1.02
C LYS A 260 -26.35 -1.98 0.20
N GLU A 261 -27.46 -1.79 0.91
CA GLU A 261 -27.86 -2.66 2.02
C GLU A 261 -28.03 -4.11 1.53
N ASN A 262 -28.70 -4.33 0.40
CA ASN A 262 -28.93 -5.67 -0.15
C ASN A 262 -27.68 -6.35 -0.72
N ILE A 263 -26.64 -5.60 -1.06
CA ILE A 263 -25.41 -6.16 -1.67
C ILE A 263 -24.41 -6.56 -0.60
N ASN A 264 -24.23 -5.72 0.44
CA ASN A 264 -23.20 -5.94 1.44
C ASN A 264 -23.70 -6.69 2.69
N PHE A 265 -25.02 -6.76 2.91
CA PHE A 265 -25.58 -7.49 4.04
C PHE A 265 -26.37 -8.70 3.54
N LYS A 266 -26.05 -9.87 4.09
CA LYS A 266 -26.67 -11.16 3.73
C LYS A 266 -27.23 -11.81 4.97
N THR A 267 -28.31 -12.57 4.84
CA THR A 267 -28.82 -13.41 5.92
C THR A 267 -28.51 -14.87 5.58
N ILE A 268 -27.79 -15.55 6.46
CA ILE A 268 -27.40 -16.95 6.30
C ILE A 268 -27.76 -17.66 7.60
N ASP A 269 -28.58 -18.71 7.51
CA ASP A 269 -29.09 -19.45 8.68
C ASP A 269 -29.80 -18.59 9.73
N GLY A 270 -30.51 -17.55 9.29
CA GLY A 270 -31.21 -16.61 10.19
C GLY A 270 -30.31 -15.58 10.88
N GLN A 271 -28.99 -15.64 10.70
CA GLN A 271 -28.04 -14.64 11.18
C GLN A 271 -27.67 -13.66 10.06
N ARG A 272 -27.66 -12.37 10.39
CA ARG A 272 -27.20 -11.31 9.49
C ARG A 272 -25.66 -11.28 9.48
N TYR A 273 -25.09 -11.26 8.29
CA TYR A 273 -23.66 -11.10 8.02
C TYR A 273 -23.43 -9.88 7.14
N PHE A 274 -22.29 -9.23 7.35
CA PHE A 274 -21.75 -8.19 6.50
C PHE A 274 -20.60 -8.76 5.67
N SER A 275 -20.74 -8.72 4.35
CA SER A 275 -19.69 -9.00 3.37
C SER A 275 -18.70 -7.83 3.41
N THR A 276 -17.53 -8.08 3.99
CA THR A 276 -16.56 -7.01 4.30
C THR A 276 -15.86 -6.46 3.06
N GLY A 277 -15.87 -7.19 1.95
CA GLY A 277 -15.03 -6.89 0.79
C GLY A 277 -13.55 -7.13 1.02
N ASP A 278 -13.16 -7.73 2.15
CA ASP A 278 -11.78 -7.98 2.55
C ASP A 278 -11.50 -9.49 2.51
N ILE A 279 -10.31 -9.86 2.01
CA ILE A 279 -9.87 -11.25 1.90
C ILE A 279 -9.07 -11.63 3.14
N GLY A 280 -9.47 -12.74 3.76
CA GLY A 280 -8.83 -13.30 4.94
C GLY A 280 -8.23 -14.68 4.68
N GLU A 281 -7.28 -15.03 5.53
CA GLU A 281 -6.72 -16.36 5.70
C GLU A 281 -6.98 -16.84 7.13
N TYR A 282 -7.52 -18.06 7.26
CA TYR A 282 -7.84 -18.67 8.55
C TYR A 282 -6.79 -19.70 8.95
N PHE A 283 -6.18 -19.54 10.12
CA PHE A 283 -5.13 -20.42 10.61
C PHE A 283 -5.69 -21.56 11.48
N PRO A 284 -5.00 -22.71 11.58
CA PRO A 284 -5.45 -23.85 12.38
C PRO A 284 -5.63 -23.56 13.87
N ASP A 285 -4.97 -22.53 14.39
CA ASP A 285 -5.10 -22.09 15.78
C ASP A 285 -6.34 -21.23 16.02
N GLY A 286 -7.10 -20.86 14.99
CA GLY A 286 -8.30 -20.03 15.12
C GLY A 286 -8.06 -18.54 14.85
N THR A 287 -6.81 -18.15 14.54
CA THR A 287 -6.49 -16.76 14.20
C THR A 287 -6.75 -16.43 12.73
N PHE A 288 -7.02 -15.16 12.45
CA PHE A 288 -7.20 -14.65 11.10
C PHE A 288 -6.05 -13.72 10.71
N LYS A 289 -5.66 -13.78 9.44
CA LYS A 289 -4.81 -12.77 8.79
C LYS A 289 -5.59 -12.08 7.70
N ILE A 290 -5.51 -10.76 7.65
CA ILE A 290 -6.10 -9.98 6.56
C ILE A 290 -5.07 -9.91 5.43
N ILE A 291 -5.43 -10.41 4.26
CA ILE A 291 -4.57 -10.40 3.07
C ILE A 291 -4.63 -9.01 2.44
N ASP A 292 -5.80 -8.62 1.93
CA ASP A 292 -6.03 -7.31 1.33
C ASP A 292 -7.53 -7.09 1.05
N ARG A 293 -7.90 -5.93 0.52
CA ARG A 293 -9.26 -5.67 0.02
C ARG A 293 -9.45 -6.23 -1.39
N LYS A 294 -10.62 -6.79 -1.69
CA LYS A 294 -10.98 -7.26 -3.05
C LYS A 294 -10.75 -6.20 -4.13
N LYS A 295 -11.01 -4.93 -3.80
CA LYS A 295 -10.85 -3.80 -4.73
C LYS A 295 -9.40 -3.35 -4.93
N ASP A 296 -8.52 -3.66 -3.97
CA ASP A 296 -7.10 -3.33 -4.03
C ASP A 296 -6.24 -4.48 -4.59
N LEU A 297 -6.83 -5.68 -4.74
CA LEU A 297 -6.22 -6.81 -5.44
C LEU A 297 -6.41 -6.67 -6.95
N VAL A 298 -5.34 -6.30 -7.65
CA VAL A 298 -5.36 -6.13 -9.10
C VAL A 298 -4.75 -7.34 -9.78
N LYS A 299 -5.46 -7.92 -10.75
CA LYS A 299 -4.94 -8.99 -11.60
C LYS A 299 -4.08 -8.39 -12.71
N LEU A 300 -2.80 -8.73 -12.75
CA LEU A 300 -1.93 -8.35 -13.87
C LEU A 300 -2.23 -9.22 -15.10
N ARG A 301 -1.74 -8.80 -16.27
CA ARG A 301 -1.85 -9.58 -17.52
C ARG A 301 -1.30 -11.01 -17.39
N GLY A 302 -0.28 -11.20 -16.54
CA GLY A 302 0.32 -12.50 -16.24
C GLY A 302 -0.59 -13.47 -15.47
N GLY A 303 -1.77 -13.03 -15.05
CA GLY A 303 -2.74 -13.84 -14.31
C GLY A 303 -2.55 -13.81 -12.80
N GLU A 304 -1.41 -13.30 -12.33
CA GLU A 304 -1.08 -13.12 -10.91
C GLU A 304 -1.82 -11.90 -10.33
N TYR A 305 -2.26 -12.03 -9.07
CA TYR A 305 -2.86 -10.95 -8.31
C TYR A 305 -1.79 -10.23 -7.51
N VAL A 306 -1.80 -8.90 -7.57
CA VAL A 306 -0.89 -8.04 -6.81
C VAL A 306 -1.65 -7.34 -5.69
N SER A 307 -1.10 -7.42 -4.48
CA SER A 307 -1.53 -6.59 -3.36
C SER A 307 -0.83 -5.23 -3.42
N LEU A 308 -1.56 -4.18 -3.82
CA LEU A 308 -1.02 -2.82 -3.89
C LEU A 308 -0.59 -2.32 -2.50
N THR A 309 -1.41 -2.62 -1.48
CA THR A 309 -1.17 -2.23 -0.09
C THR A 309 0.13 -2.84 0.44
N LYS A 310 0.42 -4.11 0.12
CA LYS A 310 1.66 -4.79 0.52
C LYS A 310 2.89 -4.06 0.01
N VAL A 311 2.87 -3.65 -1.26
CA VAL A 311 3.96 -2.91 -1.89
C VAL A 311 4.12 -1.53 -1.24
N GLU A 312 3.02 -0.81 -1.03
CA GLU A 312 3.01 0.51 -0.37
C GLU A 312 3.59 0.45 1.05
N MET A 313 3.25 -0.57 1.82
CA MET A 313 3.82 -0.79 3.15
C MET A 313 5.34 -0.98 3.10
N ALA A 314 5.85 -1.73 2.12
CA ALA A 314 7.30 -1.91 1.97
C ALA A 314 8.00 -0.59 1.62
N ILE A 315 7.40 0.22 0.74
CA ILE A 315 7.93 1.53 0.32
C ILE A 315 7.88 2.55 1.47
N SER A 316 6.83 2.53 2.28
CA SER A 316 6.62 3.50 3.38
C SER A 316 7.76 3.51 4.41
N LYS A 317 8.50 2.40 4.54
CA LYS A 317 9.64 2.23 5.44
C LYS A 317 10.87 3.06 5.03
N ILE A 318 10.93 3.50 3.78
CA ILE A 318 12.06 4.26 3.25
C ILE A 318 12.04 5.68 3.86
N PRO A 319 13.13 6.14 4.52
CA PRO A 319 13.14 7.44 5.22
C PRO A 319 12.88 8.66 4.33
N ILE A 320 13.37 8.62 3.08
CA ILE A 320 13.22 9.71 2.12
C ILE A 320 11.81 9.78 1.49
N ILE A 321 10.94 8.82 1.79
CA ILE A 321 9.56 8.75 1.27
C ILE A 321 8.58 9.10 2.39
N GLU A 322 7.68 10.04 2.13
CA GLU A 322 6.59 10.41 3.02
C GLU A 322 5.36 9.53 2.76
N ASN A 323 4.87 9.51 1.52
CA ASN A 323 3.74 8.69 1.08
C ASN A 323 4.03 8.04 -0.29
N SER A 324 3.32 6.96 -0.61
CA SER A 324 3.41 6.30 -1.92
C SER A 324 2.06 5.74 -2.34
N CYS A 325 1.70 5.83 -3.62
CA CYS A 325 0.52 5.19 -4.19
C CYS A 325 0.95 4.28 -5.33
N VAL A 326 0.80 2.97 -5.15
CA VAL A 326 1.10 1.96 -6.17
C VAL A 326 -0.12 1.76 -7.03
N CYS A 327 0.07 1.80 -8.34
CA CYS A 327 -0.99 1.65 -9.33
C CYS A 327 -0.72 0.40 -10.17
N ALA A 328 -1.78 -0.32 -10.50
CA ALA A 328 -1.76 -1.45 -11.41
C ALA A 328 -3.01 -1.41 -12.29
N SER A 329 -2.85 -1.74 -13.57
CA SER A 329 -3.97 -1.96 -14.48
C SER A 329 -4.02 -3.42 -14.91
N HIS A 330 -5.22 -3.89 -15.23
CA HIS A 330 -5.46 -5.25 -15.74
C HIS A 330 -4.75 -5.52 -17.07
N SER A 331 -4.50 -4.45 -17.85
CA SER A 331 -3.77 -4.52 -19.11
C SER A 331 -2.25 -4.51 -18.95
N SER A 332 -1.74 -4.26 -17.74
CA SER A 332 -0.33 -4.07 -17.48
C SER A 332 0.37 -5.35 -17.02
N GLU A 333 1.64 -5.50 -17.41
CA GLU A 333 2.50 -6.61 -16.99
C GLU A 333 3.25 -6.33 -15.69
N HIS A 334 3.24 -5.07 -15.24
CA HIS A 334 3.96 -4.61 -14.06
C HIS A 334 3.21 -3.49 -13.32
N THR A 335 3.59 -3.26 -12.08
CA THR A 335 3.09 -2.14 -11.27
C THR A 335 3.92 -0.88 -11.48
N VAL A 336 3.31 0.28 -11.26
CA VAL A 336 3.95 1.60 -11.25
C VAL A 336 3.65 2.30 -9.93
N ALA A 337 4.45 3.28 -9.53
CA ALA A 337 4.23 3.97 -8.25
C ALA A 337 4.39 5.49 -8.34
N LEU A 338 3.49 6.21 -7.68
CA LEU A 338 3.60 7.63 -7.39
C LEU A 338 4.26 7.80 -6.02
N ILE A 339 5.37 8.54 -5.97
CA ILE A 339 6.19 8.68 -4.75
C ILE A 339 6.12 10.13 -4.29
N CYS A 340 5.64 10.34 -3.07
CA CYS A 340 5.66 11.62 -2.37
C CYS A 340 6.88 11.64 -1.43
N PRO A 341 7.93 12.40 -1.75
CA PRO A 341 9.17 12.46 -0.98
C PRO A 341 9.02 13.27 0.32
N ASN A 342 9.78 12.90 1.34
CA ASN A 342 9.93 13.71 2.55
C ASN A 342 10.99 14.80 2.31
N ALA A 343 10.54 16.05 2.16
CA ALA A 343 11.42 17.18 1.80
C ALA A 343 12.64 17.33 2.72
N LYS A 344 12.48 17.14 4.04
CA LYS A 344 13.57 17.29 5.03
C LYS A 344 14.60 16.17 4.92
N GLN A 345 14.14 14.93 4.78
CA GLN A 345 15.05 13.79 4.68
C GLN A 345 15.73 13.76 3.31
N MET A 346 15.06 14.23 2.26
CA MET A 346 15.66 14.35 0.94
C MET A 346 16.72 15.47 0.88
N SER A 347 16.49 16.62 1.52
CA SER A 347 17.51 17.67 1.61
C SER A 347 18.76 17.19 2.34
N ASN A 348 18.60 16.37 3.37
CA ASN A 348 19.72 15.74 4.08
C ASN A 348 20.43 14.69 3.20
N TYR A 349 19.67 13.89 2.45
CA TYR A 349 20.21 12.84 1.57
C TYR A 349 21.02 13.41 0.40
N THR A 350 20.62 14.56 -0.11
CA THR A 350 21.26 15.23 -1.25
C THR A 350 22.33 16.25 -0.84
N GLU A 351 22.52 16.46 0.47
CA GLU A 351 23.38 17.50 1.06
C GLU A 351 23.14 18.90 0.46
N ARG A 352 21.90 19.18 0.02
CA ARG A 352 21.50 20.42 -0.64
C ARG A 352 20.19 20.94 -0.08
N HIS A 353 20.13 22.25 0.15
CA HIS A 353 18.87 22.96 0.38
C HIS A 353 18.30 23.37 -0.98
N PHE A 354 17.18 22.78 -1.38
CA PHE A 354 16.51 23.11 -2.63
C PHE A 354 15.44 24.18 -2.41
N ASP A 355 15.43 25.21 -3.25
CA ASP A 355 14.24 26.04 -3.46
C ASP A 355 13.16 25.25 -4.23
N GLU A 356 11.89 25.68 -4.13
CA GLU A 356 10.73 25.00 -4.74
C GLU A 356 10.87 24.79 -6.27
N LYS A 357 11.61 25.68 -6.95
CA LYS A 357 11.93 25.58 -8.38
C LYS A 357 13.07 24.61 -8.71
N GLU A 358 14.02 24.42 -7.80
CA GLU A 358 15.11 23.45 -7.97
C GLU A 358 14.61 22.04 -7.67
N TRP A 359 13.65 21.92 -6.76
CA TRP A 359 12.97 20.68 -6.44
C TRP A 359 12.23 20.09 -7.65
N GLN A 360 11.51 20.91 -8.41
CA GLN A 360 10.86 20.48 -9.65
C GLN A 360 11.89 19.98 -10.68
N LYS A 361 13.02 20.67 -10.83
CA LYS A 361 14.10 20.26 -11.76
C LYS A 361 14.78 18.94 -11.35
N LEU A 362 14.91 18.68 -10.05
CA LEU A 362 15.50 17.43 -9.54
C LEU A 362 14.56 16.23 -9.74
N VAL A 363 13.24 16.46 -9.59
CA VAL A 363 12.20 15.45 -9.83
C VAL A 363 12.11 15.06 -11.31
N ASP A 364 12.42 15.99 -12.22
CA ASP A 364 12.44 15.73 -13.66
C ASP A 364 13.74 15.07 -14.15
N ASP A 365 14.74 14.87 -13.26
CA ASP A 365 15.97 14.16 -13.59
C ASP A 365 15.73 12.64 -13.65
N GLU A 366 15.96 12.06 -14.84
CA GLU A 366 15.83 10.62 -15.08
C GLU A 366 16.84 9.82 -14.24
N GLU A 367 18.06 10.33 -14.03
CA GLU A 367 19.09 9.63 -13.25
C GLU A 367 18.72 9.55 -11.76
N PHE A 368 18.19 10.64 -11.23
CA PHE A 368 17.69 10.68 -9.84
C PHE A 368 16.50 9.74 -9.66
N THR A 369 15.56 9.73 -10.61
CA THR A 369 14.41 8.83 -10.59
C THR A 369 14.85 7.36 -10.62
N GLU A 370 15.85 7.00 -11.43
CA GLU A 370 16.42 5.64 -11.46
C GLU A 370 17.10 5.23 -10.14
N GLN A 371 17.78 6.15 -9.46
CA GLN A 371 18.39 5.87 -8.16
C GLN A 371 17.32 5.58 -7.10
N ILE A 372 16.26 6.39 -7.03
CA ILE A 372 15.15 6.19 -6.10
C ILE A 372 14.43 4.87 -6.40
N LEU A 373 14.24 4.54 -7.68
CA LEU A 373 13.65 3.26 -8.10
C LEU A 373 14.45 2.07 -7.59
N LYS A 374 15.79 2.10 -7.66
CA LYS A 374 16.64 1.02 -7.12
C LYS A 374 16.48 0.89 -5.60
N VAL A 375 16.44 2.00 -4.87
CA VAL A 375 16.19 1.99 -3.42
C VAL A 375 14.83 1.38 -3.09
N ILE A 376 13.80 1.70 -3.87
CA ILE A 376 12.46 1.11 -3.74
C ILE A 376 12.49 -0.39 -4.01
N GLN A 377 13.12 -0.82 -5.10
CA GLN A 377 13.20 -2.24 -5.46
C GLN A 377 13.93 -3.05 -4.39
N ASP A 378 15.02 -2.52 -3.83
CA ASP A 378 15.74 -3.15 -2.72
C ASP A 378 14.89 -3.24 -1.44
N ALA A 379 14.11 -2.22 -1.14
CA ALA A 379 13.19 -2.22 0.00
C ALA A 379 12.05 -3.24 -0.17
N CYS A 380 11.44 -3.29 -1.35
CA CYS A 380 10.42 -4.28 -1.70
C CYS A 380 10.96 -5.71 -1.56
N LYS A 381 12.17 -5.96 -2.07
CA LYS A 381 12.83 -7.27 -1.97
C LYS A 381 13.10 -7.68 -0.53
N LYS A 382 13.51 -6.74 0.33
CA LYS A 382 13.68 -6.97 1.77
C LYS A 382 12.35 -7.20 2.48
N GLY A 383 11.27 -6.55 2.03
CA GLY A 383 9.92 -6.67 2.58
C GLY A 383 9.13 -7.89 2.11
N GLY A 384 9.74 -8.84 1.40
CA GLY A 384 9.07 -10.06 0.91
C GLY A 384 8.02 -9.78 -0.18
N VAL A 385 8.18 -8.69 -0.92
CA VAL A 385 7.37 -8.36 -2.09
C VAL A 385 7.92 -9.12 -3.29
N GLU A 386 7.05 -9.77 -4.05
CA GLU A 386 7.46 -10.55 -5.21
C GLU A 386 7.93 -9.65 -6.36
N ARG A 387 8.68 -10.24 -7.30
CA ARG A 387 9.24 -9.46 -8.43
C ARG A 387 8.17 -8.82 -9.30
N PHE A 388 7.06 -9.51 -9.52
CA PHE A 388 5.93 -9.02 -10.32
C PHE A 388 5.10 -7.95 -9.60
N GLU A 389 5.10 -7.95 -8.26
CA GLU A 389 4.46 -6.94 -7.43
C GLU A 389 5.29 -5.64 -7.36
N THR A 390 6.61 -5.75 -7.52
CA THR A 390 7.55 -4.63 -7.37
C THR A 390 7.42 -3.61 -8.51
N PRO A 391 7.27 -2.30 -8.20
CA PRO A 391 7.15 -1.27 -9.22
C PRO A 391 8.36 -1.23 -10.15
N GLN A 392 8.10 -1.22 -11.46
CA GLN A 392 9.16 -1.13 -12.48
C GLN A 392 9.44 0.31 -12.89
N ARG A 393 8.49 1.22 -12.65
CA ARG A 393 8.61 2.64 -12.96
C ARG A 393 7.95 3.46 -11.87
N ILE A 394 8.51 4.62 -11.60
CA ILE A 394 8.00 5.56 -10.61
C ILE A 394 7.89 6.97 -11.19
N LYS A 395 6.97 7.76 -10.64
CA LYS A 395 6.94 9.22 -10.81
C LYS A 395 7.02 9.85 -9.43
N ILE A 396 7.97 10.75 -9.24
CA ILE A 396 8.10 11.51 -8.01
C ILE A 396 7.17 12.72 -8.12
N VAL A 397 6.35 12.94 -7.10
CA VAL A 397 5.36 14.01 -7.04
C VAL A 397 5.85 15.08 -6.08
N THR A 398 5.80 16.35 -6.50
CA THR A 398 6.29 17.48 -5.68
C THR A 398 5.28 17.96 -4.64
N GLU A 399 3.99 17.70 -4.85
CA GLU A 399 2.92 18.07 -3.93
C GLU A 399 2.81 17.09 -2.75
N SER A 400 2.71 17.62 -1.53
CA SER A 400 2.47 16.82 -0.32
C SER A 400 0.99 16.45 -0.19
N TRP A 401 0.71 15.20 0.20
CA TRP A 401 -0.66 14.70 0.33
C TRP A 401 -1.19 14.91 1.74
N THR A 402 -2.20 15.80 1.88
CA THR A 402 -2.81 16.16 3.15
C THR A 402 -4.33 15.93 3.12
N PRO A 403 -5.02 15.89 4.28
CA PRO A 403 -6.48 15.78 4.29
C PRO A 403 -7.15 16.95 3.57
N GLU A 404 -6.54 18.14 3.60
CA GLU A 404 -7.00 19.36 2.93
C GLU A 404 -6.95 19.25 1.41
N THR A 405 -5.92 18.60 0.84
CA THR A 405 -5.86 18.33 -0.62
C THR A 405 -6.84 17.25 -1.06
N GLY A 406 -7.50 16.56 -0.12
CA GLY A 406 -8.47 15.50 -0.40
C GLY A 406 -7.86 14.19 -0.90
N LEU A 407 -6.53 14.07 -0.90
CA LEU A 407 -5.79 12.88 -1.36
C LEU A 407 -5.59 11.83 -0.28
N VAL A 408 -5.69 12.24 0.99
CA VAL A 408 -5.76 11.33 2.15
C VAL A 408 -7.03 11.60 2.96
N THR A 409 -7.42 10.62 3.76
CA THR A 409 -8.49 10.76 4.78
C THR A 409 -7.96 11.52 6.00
N ASP A 410 -8.84 11.96 6.90
CA ASP A 410 -8.45 12.57 8.19
C ASP A 410 -7.60 11.62 9.05
N ALA A 411 -7.79 10.31 8.87
CA ALA A 411 -6.97 9.25 9.46
C ALA A 411 -5.67 8.97 8.68
N LEU A 412 -5.30 9.83 7.72
CA LEU A 412 -4.10 9.73 6.88
C LEU A 412 -4.02 8.47 5.99
N LYS A 413 -5.15 7.82 5.73
CA LYS A 413 -5.23 6.72 4.74
C LYS A 413 -5.35 7.27 3.32
N LEU A 414 -4.67 6.65 2.36
CA LEU A 414 -4.69 7.02 0.95
C LEU A 414 -6.11 6.91 0.35
N LYS A 415 -6.53 7.93 -0.41
CA LYS A 415 -7.74 7.88 -1.23
C LYS A 415 -7.36 7.53 -2.66
N ARG A 416 -7.07 6.25 -2.92
CA ARG A 416 -6.55 5.72 -4.20
C ARG A 416 -7.25 6.30 -5.43
N LYS A 417 -8.59 6.21 -5.49
CA LYS A 417 -9.38 6.76 -6.62
C LYS A 417 -9.17 8.25 -6.87
N ALA A 418 -9.02 9.05 -5.81
CA ALA A 418 -8.79 10.49 -5.94
C ALA A 418 -7.37 10.77 -6.47
N ILE A 419 -6.39 9.99 -6.01
CA ILE A 419 -4.99 10.05 -6.47
C ILE A 419 -4.91 9.61 -7.94
N GLU A 420 -5.47 8.46 -8.30
CA GLU A 420 -5.52 7.95 -9.66
C GLU A 420 -6.22 8.90 -10.63
N GLN A 421 -7.29 9.57 -10.18
CA GLN A 421 -7.99 10.56 -11.00
C GLN A 421 -7.17 11.85 -11.19
N LYS A 422 -6.44 12.29 -10.16
CA LYS A 422 -5.61 13.51 -10.22
C LYS A 422 -4.36 13.31 -11.08
N TYR A 423 -3.70 12.17 -10.96
CA TYR A 423 -2.45 11.83 -11.65
C TYR A 423 -2.67 10.88 -12.82
N LYS A 424 -3.86 10.92 -13.44
CA LYS A 424 -4.24 9.97 -14.50
C LYS A 424 -3.26 10.01 -15.67
N ASP A 425 -2.94 11.21 -16.14
CA ASP A 425 -2.06 11.42 -17.29
C ASP A 425 -0.63 10.94 -16.97
N ASP A 426 -0.11 11.24 -15.77
CA ASP A 426 1.20 10.76 -15.31
C ASP A 426 1.25 9.22 -15.22
N ILE A 427 0.18 8.58 -14.76
CA ILE A 427 0.10 7.11 -14.67
C ILE A 427 0.07 6.51 -16.08
N GLU A 428 -0.69 7.09 -17.01
CA GLU A 428 -0.72 6.64 -18.40
C GLU A 428 0.67 6.76 -19.04
N ASP A 429 1.38 7.88 -18.82
CA ASP A 429 2.75 8.09 -19.30
C ASP A 429 3.74 7.07 -18.73
N LEU A 430 3.59 6.66 -17.46
CA LEU A 430 4.41 5.61 -16.87
C LEU A 430 4.20 4.26 -17.56
N TYR A 431 3.00 3.97 -18.05
CA TYR A 431 2.69 2.74 -18.80
C TYR A 431 3.05 2.82 -20.28
N GLN A 432 3.17 4.02 -20.87
CA GLN A 432 3.62 4.17 -22.24
C GLN A 432 5.11 3.81 -22.37
N GLU A 433 5.45 3.02 -23.38
CA GLU A 433 6.85 2.66 -23.65
C GLU A 433 7.66 3.90 -24.07
N LYS A 434 8.53 4.43 -23.19
CA LYS A 434 9.67 5.22 -23.67
C LYS A 434 10.58 4.29 -24.48
N PRO A 435 10.89 4.58 -25.75
CA PRO A 435 11.81 3.75 -26.52
C PRO A 435 13.20 3.78 -25.87
N THR A 436 13.62 2.66 -25.29
CA THR A 436 14.94 2.49 -24.68
C THR A 436 16.04 2.79 -25.72
N LYS A 437 17.12 3.48 -25.32
CA LYS A 437 18.25 3.89 -26.20
C LYS A 437 18.84 2.75 -27.05
N GLN A 438 18.70 1.49 -26.63
CA GLN A 438 19.10 0.29 -27.40
C GLN A 438 18.26 0.05 -28.68
N ASN A 439 16.99 0.47 -28.70
CA ASN A 439 16.13 0.35 -29.87
C ASN A 439 16.39 1.44 -30.91
N THR A 440 16.95 2.59 -30.51
CA THR A 440 17.43 3.62 -31.44
C THR A 440 18.64 3.13 -32.20
N GLU A 441 19.63 2.51 -31.55
CA GLU A 441 20.81 1.98 -32.27
C GLU A 441 20.45 0.82 -33.21
N LYS A 442 19.52 -0.07 -32.81
CA LYS A 442 19.00 -1.10 -33.71
C LYS A 442 18.18 -0.49 -34.85
N LYS A 443 17.28 0.47 -34.60
CA LYS A 443 16.51 1.13 -35.68
C LYS A 443 17.41 1.96 -36.61
N THR A 444 18.47 2.58 -36.13
CA THR A 444 19.43 3.31 -36.95
C THR A 444 20.29 2.36 -37.78
N LYS A 445 20.75 1.24 -37.22
CA LYS A 445 21.45 0.18 -38.00
C LYS A 445 20.53 -0.52 -39.01
N THR A 446 19.26 -0.77 -38.67
CA THR A 446 18.29 -1.36 -39.61
C THR A 446 17.85 -0.37 -40.69
N LYS A 447 17.75 0.94 -40.39
CA LYS A 447 17.51 1.99 -41.41
C LYS A 447 18.73 2.21 -42.30
N GLN A 448 19.95 2.18 -41.76
CA GLN A 448 21.17 2.26 -42.57
C GLN A 448 21.31 1.04 -43.50
N ASN A 449 21.12 -0.18 -42.99
CA ASN A 449 21.15 -1.39 -43.83
C ASN A 449 20.02 -1.41 -44.87
N LYS A 450 18.79 -0.98 -44.54
CA LYS A 450 17.72 -0.86 -45.53
C LYS A 450 18.03 0.18 -46.61
N ASN A 451 18.58 1.33 -46.24
CA ASN A 451 18.96 2.37 -47.21
C ASN A 451 20.10 1.90 -48.14
N GLN A 452 21.05 1.12 -47.63
CA GLN A 452 22.13 0.53 -48.41
C GLN A 452 21.61 -0.53 -49.40
N LEU A 453 20.72 -1.42 -48.95
CA LEU A 453 20.04 -2.41 -49.82
C LEU A 453 19.12 -1.76 -50.87
N THR A 454 18.42 -0.66 -50.55
CA THR A 454 17.64 0.07 -51.57
C THR A 454 18.49 0.85 -52.55
N ASN A 455 19.69 1.30 -52.16
CA ASN A 455 20.60 1.99 -53.07
C ASN A 455 21.33 1.00 -54.01
N GLU A 456 21.68 -0.19 -53.51
CA GLU A 456 22.20 -1.28 -54.36
C GLU A 456 21.15 -1.83 -55.31
N ASN A 457 19.89 -1.99 -54.86
CA ASN A 457 18.82 -2.44 -55.76
C ASN A 457 18.47 -1.39 -56.83
N LYS A 458 18.55 -0.08 -56.51
CA LYS A 458 18.35 0.99 -57.50
C LYS A 458 19.50 1.11 -58.51
N SER A 459 20.75 0.84 -58.12
CA SER A 459 21.87 0.82 -59.06
C SER A 459 21.82 -0.39 -60.00
N VAL A 460 21.37 -1.56 -59.51
CA VAL A 460 21.13 -2.74 -60.35
C VAL A 460 19.94 -2.53 -61.29
N GLU A 461 18.83 -1.94 -60.83
CA GLU A 461 17.68 -1.63 -61.70
C GLU A 461 18.04 -0.63 -62.80
N ASN A 462 18.82 0.41 -62.50
CA ASN A 462 19.23 1.39 -63.51
C ASN A 462 20.19 0.79 -64.54
N ASN A 463 21.11 -0.09 -64.14
CA ASN A 463 21.97 -0.81 -65.09
C ASN A 463 21.16 -1.77 -65.98
N SER A 464 20.15 -2.45 -65.42
CA SER A 464 19.28 -3.34 -66.20
C SER A 464 18.37 -2.58 -67.20
N LYS A 465 17.91 -1.36 -66.84
CA LYS A 465 17.12 -0.49 -67.72
C LYS A 465 17.95 0.14 -68.83
N GLN A 466 19.22 0.47 -68.58
CA GLN A 466 20.12 0.95 -69.63
C GLN A 466 20.39 -0.15 -70.67
N GLN A 467 20.61 -1.40 -70.22
CA GLN A 467 20.84 -2.56 -71.09
C GLN A 467 19.60 -2.94 -71.93
N THR A 468 18.38 -2.76 -71.40
CA THR A 468 17.13 -3.01 -72.16
C THR A 468 16.74 -1.88 -73.12
N ILE A 469 17.26 -0.67 -72.94
CA ILE A 469 17.07 0.44 -73.90
C ILE A 469 18.00 0.26 -75.10
N ASP A 470 19.24 -0.19 -74.88
CA ASP A 470 20.19 -0.48 -75.96
C ASP A 470 19.71 -1.68 -76.82
N ASP A 471 19.16 -2.73 -76.21
CA ASP A 471 18.60 -3.90 -76.93
C ASP A 471 17.28 -3.63 -77.68
N LYS A 472 16.46 -2.65 -77.25
CA LYS A 472 15.24 -2.25 -77.95
C LYS A 472 15.52 -1.42 -79.21
N SER A 473 16.57 -0.61 -79.19
CA SER A 473 17.01 0.17 -80.36
C SER A 473 17.53 -0.72 -81.52
N LEU A 474 18.06 -1.90 -81.19
CA LEU A 474 18.55 -2.90 -82.14
C LEU A 474 17.44 -3.85 -82.69
N ASN A 475 16.25 -3.88 -82.07
CA ASN A 475 15.15 -4.76 -82.48
C ASN A 475 14.00 -4.05 -83.23
N GLU A 476 13.83 -2.73 -83.06
CA GLU A 476 12.91 -1.91 -83.87
C GLU A 476 13.41 -1.70 -85.31
N SER A 477 14.70 -1.93 -85.57
CA SER A 477 15.29 -1.95 -86.91
C SER A 477 15.16 -3.30 -87.64
N ARG A 478 14.57 -4.34 -87.00
CA ARG A 478 14.34 -5.67 -87.59
C ARG A 478 12.87 -6.08 -87.77
N THR A 479 11.91 -5.29 -87.25
CA THR A 479 10.47 -5.63 -87.29
C THR A 479 9.66 -4.87 -88.35
N THR A 480 10.25 -3.89 -89.03
CA THR A 480 9.68 -3.24 -90.24
C THR A 480 9.72 -4.11 -91.50
N THR A 481 10.27 -5.33 -91.44
CA THR A 481 10.41 -6.24 -92.59
C THR A 481 9.45 -7.45 -92.55
N SER A 482 8.58 -7.61 -91.54
CA SER A 482 7.81 -8.89 -91.40
C SER A 482 6.32 -8.81 -91.01
N GLN A 483 5.68 -7.64 -90.96
CA GLN A 483 4.24 -7.50 -90.66
C GLN A 483 3.35 -7.10 -91.85
N ASN A 484 3.68 -7.59 -93.05
CA ASN A 484 2.85 -7.46 -94.25
C ASN A 484 2.01 -8.70 -94.56
N ILE A 485 1.83 -9.62 -93.60
CA ILE A 485 1.17 -10.90 -93.86
C ILE A 485 0.29 -11.26 -92.66
N ILE A 486 -1.03 -11.36 -92.91
CA ILE A 486 -2.11 -11.93 -92.08
C ILE A 486 -2.93 -10.91 -91.27
N GLU A 487 -3.69 -10.08 -92.00
CA GLU A 487 -5.12 -9.93 -91.72
C GLU A 487 -5.83 -11.24 -92.04
N LYS A 488 -6.64 -11.76 -91.12
CA LYS A 488 -8.02 -12.23 -91.34
C LYS A 488 -8.44 -13.18 -90.22
N SER A 489 -9.73 -13.07 -89.88
CA SER A 489 -10.54 -13.95 -89.03
C SER A 489 -10.32 -13.85 -87.53
N ASP A 490 -11.32 -13.77 -86.66
CA ASP A 490 -12.76 -13.48 -86.73
C ASP A 490 -13.11 -13.27 -85.24
N LEU A 491 -13.63 -12.11 -84.86
CA LEU A 491 -15.06 -11.87 -84.62
C LEU A 491 -15.75 -12.88 -83.68
N ASN A 492 -15.82 -12.45 -82.40
CA ASN A 492 -17.03 -12.25 -81.59
C ASN A 492 -18.14 -13.31 -81.57
N LYS A 493 -18.46 -13.78 -80.34
CA LYS A 493 -19.82 -13.89 -79.75
C LYS A 493 -19.72 -14.44 -78.31
N THR A 494 -19.99 -13.66 -77.25
CA THR A 494 -21.27 -13.24 -76.59
C THR A 494 -21.59 -14.09 -75.38
N ASP A 495 -21.89 -13.39 -74.27
CA ASP A 495 -22.87 -13.64 -73.18
C ASP A 495 -23.28 -15.08 -72.81
#